data_AF-A0A818CUS9-F1
#
_entry.id   AF-A0A818CUS9-F1
#
_cell.length_a   1.000
_cell.length_b   1.000
_cell.length_c   1.000
_cell.angle_alpha   90.00
_cell.angle_beta   90.00
_cell.angle_gamma   90.00
#
_symmetry.space_group_name_H-M   'P 1'
#
loop_
_entity.id
_entity.type
_entity.pdbx_description
1 polymer ?
#
loop_
_entity_poly.entity_id
_entity_poly.type
_entity_poly.pdbx_seq_one_letter_code
_entity_poly.pdbx_strand_id
1 'polypeptide(L)'
;MSIENAAAYVSLSKFYLDQKHFLPQAKEHIDKAHQILERLNIIPHDEHLNNNLLAFEIYFLLIKCSVQAKQCLSQRDVKIKNSKHIKSIDTTHIDHDLSILEEYLQKLEHLMDSKNYSTKHMDYLLMKFEIAVNNLKEFDLHITNLIKIIIESIDRYSSDDKIKKKINIYLRAGFYFINFDDKIKEGLNYYKEAVDLAEQQEQENPSDMHKRQLANANFQWAKAKVKVDSLGDSTGQKFKRAIELYKQTNEENDRDILKVFDELATYYTKTENFQDALNVLCESLPDKKRLFGDFSDEVIQTESRIGAIYLRECEYINAAEHLKECFDLQEFAYGPKDPRTSQTRDALEILKKDPQVSRMFFSRTQDGIRKDRPAFKLTNRVSHEKGDHELLLTVTKKPPIYSKN
;
A
#
# COMPACT_ATOMS: atom_id res chain seq x y z
N MET A 1 -29.31 18.96 18.91
CA MET A 1 -28.30 18.53 17.92
C MET A 1 -29.00 17.65 16.92
N SER A 2 -28.72 17.83 15.63
CA SER A 2 -29.40 17.12 14.54
C SER A 2 -28.56 15.96 14.00
N ILE A 3 -29.16 15.12 13.15
CA ILE A 3 -28.49 13.99 12.52
C ILE A 3 -27.37 14.44 11.56
N GLU A 4 -27.51 15.62 10.94
CA GLU A 4 -26.47 16.22 10.09
C GLU A 4 -25.21 16.55 10.90
N ASN A 5 -25.36 16.96 12.17
CA ASN A 5 -24.22 17.21 13.04
C ASN A 5 -23.43 15.92 13.33
N ALA A 6 -24.12 14.78 13.49
CA ALA A 6 -23.46 13.49 13.65
C ALA A 6 -22.67 13.09 12.39
N ALA A 7 -23.24 13.31 11.20
CA ALA A 7 -22.54 13.07 9.92
C ALA A 7 -21.29 13.95 9.75
N ALA A 8 -21.33 15.20 10.20
CA ALA A 8 -20.16 16.08 10.20
C ALA A 8 -19.04 15.55 11.13
N TYR A 9 -19.39 15.08 12.33
CA TYR A 9 -18.43 14.47 13.25
C TYR A 9 -17.82 13.17 12.71
N VAL A 10 -18.62 12.33 12.04
CA VAL A 10 -18.11 11.13 11.35
C VAL A 10 -17.07 11.51 10.30
N SER A 11 -17.35 12.54 9.49
CA SER A 11 -16.41 13.01 8.45
C SER A 11 -15.09 13.50 9.05
N LEU A 12 -15.15 14.26 10.16
CA LEU A 12 -13.96 14.70 10.89
C LEU A 12 -13.18 13.51 11.48
N SER A 13 -13.87 12.52 12.05
CA SER A 13 -13.23 11.33 12.61
C SER A 13 -12.42 10.58 11.55
N LYS A 14 -12.99 10.37 10.35
CA LYS A 14 -12.28 9.76 9.21
C LYS A 14 -11.03 10.54 8.83
N PHE A 15 -11.15 11.86 8.67
CA PHE A 15 -10.02 12.72 8.32
C PHE A 15 -8.85 12.58 9.31
N TYR A 16 -9.13 12.53 10.61
CA TYR A 16 -8.09 12.36 11.62
C TYR A 16 -7.55 10.92 11.70
N LEU A 17 -8.37 9.90 11.43
CA LEU A 17 -7.93 8.50 11.36
C LEU A 17 -6.91 8.26 10.24
N ASP A 18 -7.04 8.96 9.12
CA ASP A 18 -6.11 8.87 8.00
C ASP A 18 -4.73 9.48 8.34
N GLN A 19 -4.66 10.29 9.39
CA GLN A 19 -3.42 10.88 9.89
C GLN A 19 -2.89 10.07 11.08
N LYS A 20 -1.74 9.41 10.91
CA LYS A 20 -1.14 8.45 11.88
C LYS A 20 -1.02 8.91 13.35
N HIS A 21 -1.07 10.21 13.63
CA HIS A 21 -0.87 10.76 14.98
C HIS A 21 -2.14 11.32 15.66
N PHE A 22 -3.30 11.23 15.02
CA PHE A 22 -4.53 11.87 15.50
C PHE A 22 -5.63 10.89 15.92
N LEU A 23 -5.25 9.66 16.31
CA LEU A 23 -6.17 8.64 16.80
C LEU A 23 -7.06 9.11 17.97
N PRO A 24 -6.53 9.82 19.02
CA PRO A 24 -7.38 10.33 20.09
C PRO A 24 -8.42 11.36 19.62
N GLN A 25 -8.04 12.24 18.69
CA GLN A 25 -8.93 13.24 18.10
C GLN A 25 -10.02 12.57 17.26
N ALA A 26 -9.67 11.54 16.50
CA ALA A 26 -10.65 10.76 15.76
C ALA A 26 -11.65 10.07 16.69
N LYS A 27 -11.17 9.51 17.82
CA LYS A 27 -12.00 8.90 18.85
C LYS A 27 -12.97 9.92 19.48
N GLU A 28 -12.46 11.10 19.85
CA GLU A 28 -13.30 12.16 20.43
C GLU A 28 -14.43 12.60 19.48
N HIS A 29 -14.12 12.75 18.18
CA HIS A 29 -15.14 13.11 17.20
C HIS A 29 -16.20 12.02 17.04
N ILE A 30 -15.80 10.75 17.02
CA ILE A 30 -16.78 9.67 16.86
C ILE A 30 -17.62 9.46 18.12
N ASP A 31 -17.07 9.68 19.32
CA ASP A 31 -17.83 9.65 20.58
C ASP A 31 -18.90 10.75 20.60
N LYS A 32 -18.61 11.94 20.04
CA LYS A 32 -19.62 13.00 19.88
C LYS A 32 -20.72 12.60 18.90
N ALA A 33 -20.37 11.94 17.79
CA ALA A 33 -21.36 11.42 16.85
C ALA A 33 -22.25 10.36 17.51
N HIS A 34 -21.66 9.46 18.29
CA HIS A 34 -22.37 8.43 19.05
C HIS A 34 -23.30 9.00 20.11
N GLN A 35 -22.87 9.99 20.89
CA GLN A 35 -23.76 10.68 21.84
C GLN A 35 -24.97 11.34 21.16
N ILE A 36 -24.81 11.86 19.93
CA ILE A 36 -25.94 12.40 19.17
C ILE A 36 -26.89 11.28 18.77
N LEU A 37 -26.35 10.16 18.30
CA LEU A 37 -27.12 8.98 17.91
C LEU A 37 -27.95 8.43 19.08
N GLU A 38 -27.36 8.29 20.26
CA GLU A 38 -28.04 7.86 21.48
C GLU A 38 -29.14 8.83 21.90
N ARG A 39 -28.87 10.15 21.87
CA ARG A 39 -29.86 11.18 22.21
C ARG A 39 -31.05 11.21 21.26
N LEU A 40 -30.82 10.91 19.99
CA LEU A 40 -31.86 10.82 18.98
C LEU A 40 -32.58 9.46 19.01
N ASN A 41 -32.13 8.53 19.87
CA ASN A 41 -32.64 7.17 20.00
C ASN A 41 -32.73 6.47 18.64
N ILE A 42 -31.71 6.67 17.79
CA ILE A 42 -31.65 6.04 16.47
C ILE A 42 -31.27 4.58 16.70
N ILE A 43 -32.27 3.73 16.68
CA ILE A 43 -32.17 2.28 16.74
C ILE A 43 -32.30 1.74 15.31
N PRO A 44 -31.73 0.57 14.96
CA PRO A 44 -31.87 0.05 13.61
C PRO A 44 -33.36 -0.08 13.21
N HIS A 45 -33.77 0.54 12.09
CA HIS A 45 -35.18 0.64 11.67
C HIS A 45 -35.36 0.43 10.16
N ASP A 46 -36.34 -0.37 9.75
CA ASP A 46 -36.51 -0.78 8.35
C ASP A 46 -36.76 0.40 7.39
N GLU A 47 -37.60 1.35 7.76
CA GLU A 47 -37.99 2.47 6.88
C GLU A 47 -36.95 3.60 6.75
N HIS A 48 -35.91 3.62 7.60
CA HIS A 48 -35.00 4.76 7.73
C HIS A 48 -33.55 4.39 7.41
N LEU A 49 -33.34 3.96 6.16
CA LEU A 49 -32.04 3.54 5.64
C LEU A 49 -30.92 4.51 6.04
N ASN A 50 -31.02 5.80 5.71
CA ASN A 50 -29.97 6.79 5.96
C ASN A 50 -29.56 6.86 7.44
N ASN A 51 -30.51 6.67 8.36
CA ASN A 51 -30.23 6.68 9.80
C ASN A 51 -29.47 5.40 10.19
N ASN A 52 -29.87 4.24 9.65
CA ASN A 52 -29.11 2.99 9.81
C ASN A 52 -27.70 3.11 9.22
N LEU A 53 -27.55 3.81 8.08
CA LEU A 53 -26.26 3.98 7.42
C LEU A 53 -25.29 4.77 8.29
N LEU A 54 -25.78 5.90 8.83
CA LEU A 54 -24.99 6.76 9.70
C LEU A 54 -24.66 6.05 11.01
N ALA A 55 -25.64 5.34 11.58
CA ALA A 55 -25.46 4.60 12.82
C ALA A 55 -24.41 3.50 12.71
N PHE A 56 -24.50 2.68 11.67
CA PHE A 56 -23.49 1.67 11.37
C PHE A 56 -22.10 2.32 11.26
N GLU A 57 -21.99 3.47 10.58
CA GLU A 57 -20.71 4.15 10.42
C GLU A 57 -20.10 4.63 11.73
N ILE A 58 -20.95 5.10 12.64
CA ILE A 58 -20.55 5.53 13.97
C ILE A 58 -20.00 4.34 14.76
N TYR A 59 -20.78 3.26 14.89
CA TYR A 59 -20.33 2.05 15.60
C TYR A 59 -19.08 1.43 14.97
N PHE A 60 -18.98 1.43 13.64
CA PHE A 60 -17.78 0.94 12.97
C PHE A 60 -16.53 1.75 13.37
N LEU A 61 -16.61 3.08 13.30
CA LEU A 61 -15.47 3.95 13.59
C LEU A 61 -15.13 3.94 15.09
N LEU A 62 -16.11 3.77 15.98
CA LEU A 62 -15.88 3.53 17.40
C LEU A 62 -14.98 2.31 17.60
N ILE A 63 -15.36 1.17 17.03
CA ILE A 63 -14.60 -0.07 17.18
C ILE A 63 -13.21 0.08 16.54
N LYS A 64 -13.13 0.65 15.34
CA LYS A 64 -11.84 0.89 14.66
C LYS A 64 -10.88 1.70 15.54
N CYS A 65 -11.36 2.79 16.14
CA CYS A 65 -10.53 3.61 17.03
C CYS A 65 -10.08 2.83 18.27
N SER A 66 -11.00 2.12 18.91
CA SER A 66 -10.73 1.34 20.12
C SER A 66 -9.71 0.23 19.87
N VAL A 67 -9.81 -0.46 18.75
CA VAL A 67 -8.90 -1.58 18.47
C VAL A 67 -7.55 -1.10 17.97
N GLN A 68 -7.49 -0.03 17.16
CA GLN A 68 -6.21 0.61 16.83
C GLN A 68 -5.49 1.09 18.09
N ALA A 69 -6.22 1.62 19.08
CA ALA A 69 -5.64 1.98 20.37
C ALA A 69 -5.07 0.75 21.09
N LYS A 70 -5.84 -0.34 21.18
CA LYS A 70 -5.40 -1.64 21.75
C LYS A 70 -4.13 -2.16 21.06
N GLN A 71 -4.06 -2.08 19.73
CA GLN A 71 -2.88 -2.44 18.95
C GLN A 71 -1.68 -1.54 19.28
N CYS A 72 -1.84 -0.22 19.30
CA CYS A 72 -0.79 0.72 19.69
C CYS A 72 -0.24 0.45 21.10
N LEU A 73 -1.08 0.04 22.05
CA LEU A 73 -0.67 -0.34 23.40
C LEU A 73 0.13 -1.66 23.44
N SER A 74 -0.08 -2.53 22.45
CA SER A 74 0.65 -3.81 22.29
C SER A 74 1.97 -3.68 21.51
N GLN A 75 2.20 -2.54 20.83
CA GLN A 75 3.39 -2.34 20.00
C GLN A 75 4.70 -2.27 20.80
N ARG A 76 5.81 -2.64 20.14
CA ARG A 76 7.16 -2.56 20.73
C ARG A 76 7.68 -1.13 20.86
N ASP A 77 7.15 -0.17 20.11
CA ASP A 77 7.54 1.24 20.22
C ASP A 77 7.10 1.82 21.58
N VAL A 78 8.08 2.08 22.44
CA VAL A 78 7.88 2.57 23.81
C VAL A 78 7.21 3.95 23.84
N LYS A 79 7.40 4.80 22.82
CA LYS A 79 6.79 6.14 22.77
C LYS A 79 5.29 6.04 22.52
N ILE A 80 4.89 5.22 21.56
CA ILE A 80 3.48 5.00 21.21
C ILE A 80 2.79 4.27 22.37
N LYS A 81 3.40 3.20 22.88
CA LYS A 81 2.90 2.40 24.00
C LYS A 81 2.66 3.21 25.28
N ASN A 82 3.45 4.25 25.52
CA ASN A 82 3.32 5.11 26.71
C ASN A 82 2.56 6.41 26.49
N SER A 83 1.96 6.61 25.31
CA SER A 83 1.12 7.77 25.06
C SER A 83 -0.08 7.78 26.01
N LYS A 84 -0.15 8.82 26.88
CA LYS A 84 -1.26 9.00 27.82
C LYS A 84 -2.61 9.10 27.11
N HIS A 85 -2.64 9.72 25.93
CA HIS A 85 -3.84 9.90 25.13
C HIS A 85 -4.34 8.60 24.48
N ILE A 86 -3.44 7.66 24.17
CA ILE A 86 -3.84 6.34 23.67
C ILE A 86 -4.36 5.47 24.81
N LYS A 87 -3.72 5.55 25.99
CA LYS A 87 -4.17 4.81 27.19
C LYS A 87 -5.53 5.27 27.73
N SER A 88 -5.96 6.50 27.44
CA SER A 88 -7.26 7.02 27.85
C SER A 88 -8.41 6.58 26.96
N ILE A 89 -8.15 5.96 25.80
CA ILE A 89 -9.20 5.42 24.93
C ILE A 89 -9.73 4.15 25.58
N ASP A 90 -11.03 4.13 25.87
CA ASP A 90 -11.70 2.94 26.38
C ASP A 90 -11.80 1.88 25.27
N THR A 91 -11.35 0.67 25.58
CA THR A 91 -11.34 -0.47 24.67
C THR A 91 -12.21 -1.63 25.17
N THR A 92 -12.94 -1.44 26.27
CA THR A 92 -13.77 -2.49 26.89
C THR A 92 -15.12 -2.68 26.20
N HIS A 93 -15.57 -1.67 25.45
CA HIS A 93 -16.87 -1.66 24.77
C HIS A 93 -16.87 -2.33 23.39
N ILE A 94 -15.73 -2.84 22.91
CA ILE A 94 -15.58 -3.39 21.55
C ILE A 94 -16.65 -4.46 21.26
N ASP A 95 -16.85 -5.43 22.17
CA ASP A 95 -17.80 -6.54 21.98
C ASP A 95 -19.27 -6.06 21.97
N HIS A 96 -19.57 -5.01 22.72
CA HIS A 96 -20.91 -4.41 22.74
C HIS A 96 -21.20 -3.65 21.43
N ASP A 97 -20.29 -2.79 21.02
CA ASP A 97 -20.40 -2.02 19.77
C ASP A 97 -20.47 -2.95 18.55
N LEU A 98 -19.74 -4.07 18.60
CA LEU A 98 -19.80 -5.18 17.64
C LEU A 98 -21.21 -5.74 17.50
N SER A 99 -21.81 -6.15 18.62
CA SER A 99 -23.17 -6.73 18.62
C SER A 99 -24.21 -5.77 18.07
N ILE A 100 -24.09 -4.47 18.34
CA ILE A 100 -24.98 -3.45 17.76
C ILE A 100 -24.75 -3.32 16.26
N LEU A 101 -23.49 -3.30 15.82
CA LEU A 101 -23.13 -3.22 14.40
C LEU A 101 -23.68 -4.41 13.61
N GLU A 102 -23.69 -5.61 14.20
CA GLU A 102 -24.34 -6.80 13.64
C GLU A 102 -25.84 -6.64 13.45
N GLU A 103 -26.54 -6.05 14.43
CA GLU A 103 -27.98 -5.81 14.32
C GLU A 103 -28.29 -4.88 13.13
N TYR A 104 -27.47 -3.84 12.92
CA TYR A 104 -27.59 -2.98 11.74
C TYR A 104 -27.32 -3.75 10.43
N LEU A 105 -26.37 -4.69 10.39
CA LEU A 105 -26.11 -5.52 9.20
C LEU A 105 -27.27 -6.46 8.88
N GLN A 106 -27.81 -7.15 9.89
CA GLN A 106 -28.93 -8.06 9.71
C GLN A 106 -30.17 -7.33 9.20
N LYS A 107 -30.44 -6.11 9.68
CA LYS A 107 -31.56 -5.31 9.14
C LYS A 107 -31.30 -4.82 7.73
N LEU A 108 -30.05 -4.44 7.40
CA LEU A 108 -29.69 -4.13 6.02
C LEU A 108 -29.89 -5.33 5.09
N GLU A 109 -29.53 -6.54 5.53
CA GLU A 109 -29.77 -7.79 4.81
C GLU A 109 -31.28 -8.03 4.59
N HIS A 110 -32.09 -7.93 5.65
CA HIS A 110 -33.55 -8.04 5.55
C HIS A 110 -34.15 -6.98 4.60
N LEU A 111 -33.65 -5.75 4.65
CA LEU A 111 -34.07 -4.68 3.74
C LEU A 111 -33.68 -4.97 2.28
N MET A 112 -32.54 -5.62 2.05
CA MET A 112 -32.16 -6.05 0.70
C MET A 112 -33.02 -7.18 0.15
N ASP A 113 -33.55 -8.06 1.00
CA ASP A 113 -34.50 -9.09 0.60
C ASP A 113 -35.88 -8.51 0.25
N SER A 114 -36.16 -7.26 0.67
CA SER A 114 -37.35 -6.53 0.23
C SER A 114 -37.26 -6.10 -1.24
N LYS A 115 -38.37 -6.14 -1.98
CA LYS A 115 -38.42 -5.92 -3.46
C LYS A 115 -38.01 -4.52 -3.95
N ASN A 116 -37.62 -3.59 -3.06
CA ASN A 116 -37.30 -2.20 -3.39
C ASN A 116 -35.79 -1.93 -3.31
N TYR A 117 -35.03 -2.66 -4.10
CA TYR A 117 -33.59 -2.48 -4.18
C TYR A 117 -33.21 -1.25 -5.02
N SER A 118 -32.29 -0.42 -4.53
CA SER A 118 -31.67 0.65 -5.34
C SER A 118 -30.16 0.53 -5.35
N THR A 119 -29.50 0.93 -6.44
CA THR A 119 -28.03 0.90 -6.61
C THR A 119 -27.27 1.50 -5.43
N LYS A 120 -27.87 2.49 -4.75
CA LYS A 120 -27.32 3.13 -3.53
C LYS A 120 -27.13 2.16 -2.36
N HIS A 121 -27.97 1.13 -2.23
CA HIS A 121 -27.85 0.11 -1.18
C HIS A 121 -26.65 -0.82 -1.44
N MET A 122 -26.34 -1.15 -2.71
CA MET A 122 -25.21 -2.05 -3.05
C MET A 122 -23.92 -1.31 -2.80
N ASP A 123 -23.81 -0.09 -3.33
CA ASP A 123 -22.59 0.71 -3.20
C ASP A 123 -22.27 0.99 -1.73
N TYR A 124 -23.29 1.09 -0.88
CA TYR A 124 -23.13 1.17 0.57
C TYR A 124 -22.54 -0.11 1.18
N LEU A 125 -23.08 -1.30 0.87
CA LEU A 125 -22.52 -2.55 1.40
C LEU A 125 -21.10 -2.81 0.91
N LEU A 126 -20.82 -2.46 -0.34
CA LEU A 126 -19.46 -2.47 -0.88
C LEU A 126 -18.55 -1.54 -0.05
N MET A 127 -18.98 -0.31 0.22
CA MET A 127 -18.25 0.62 1.09
C MET A 127 -18.01 0.04 2.49
N LYS A 128 -18.99 -0.65 3.09
CA LYS A 128 -18.82 -1.24 4.43
C LYS A 128 -17.90 -2.45 4.44
N PHE A 129 -17.93 -3.25 3.39
CA PHE A 129 -16.95 -4.31 3.18
C PHE A 129 -15.53 -3.76 3.01
N GLU A 130 -15.32 -2.67 2.25
CA GLU A 130 -14.00 -2.00 2.19
C GLU A 130 -13.48 -1.64 3.57
N ILE A 131 -14.38 -1.11 4.37
CA ILE A 131 -14.11 -0.57 5.68
C ILE A 131 -13.75 -1.71 6.67
N ALA A 132 -14.47 -2.84 6.61
CA ALA A 132 -14.26 -4.02 7.42
C ALA A 132 -12.99 -4.81 7.04
N VAL A 133 -12.73 -5.02 5.74
CA VAL A 133 -11.54 -5.76 5.24
C VAL A 133 -10.22 -5.13 5.70
N ASN A 134 -10.21 -3.82 5.91
CA ASN A 134 -9.03 -3.09 6.33
C ASN A 134 -8.79 -3.10 7.85
N ASN A 135 -9.69 -3.69 8.65
CA ASN A 135 -9.62 -3.63 10.11
C ASN A 135 -10.15 -4.91 10.78
N LEU A 136 -9.18 -5.71 11.27
CA LEU A 136 -9.19 -6.54 12.50
C LEU A 136 -9.64 -8.01 12.42
N LYS A 137 -8.77 -8.88 12.96
CA LYS A 137 -8.98 -10.32 13.25
C LYS A 137 -10.21 -10.62 14.12
N GLU A 138 -10.63 -9.67 14.96
CA GLU A 138 -11.74 -9.87 15.93
C GLU A 138 -13.11 -10.00 15.23
N PHE A 139 -13.18 -9.78 13.91
CA PHE A 139 -14.40 -9.78 13.09
C PHE A 139 -14.48 -10.94 12.07
N ASP A 140 -13.60 -11.94 12.14
CA ASP A 140 -13.44 -12.97 11.10
C ASP A 140 -14.77 -13.64 10.67
N LEU A 141 -15.62 -14.03 11.64
CA LEU A 141 -16.91 -14.66 11.36
C LEU A 141 -17.89 -13.71 10.65
N HIS A 142 -17.94 -12.45 11.08
CA HIS A 142 -18.85 -11.45 10.53
C HIS A 142 -18.43 -10.99 9.14
N ILE A 143 -17.13 -10.84 8.90
CA ILE A 143 -16.59 -10.50 7.58
C ILE A 143 -16.87 -11.63 6.58
N THR A 144 -16.72 -12.88 6.99
CA THR A 144 -17.05 -14.05 6.16
C THR A 144 -18.54 -14.04 5.76
N ASN A 145 -19.44 -13.80 6.72
CA ASN A 145 -20.88 -13.72 6.44
C ASN A 145 -21.22 -12.52 5.54
N LEU A 146 -20.63 -11.36 5.79
CA LEU A 146 -20.84 -10.16 4.98
C LEU A 146 -20.39 -10.36 3.52
N ILE A 147 -19.26 -11.02 3.30
CA ILE A 147 -18.78 -11.38 1.95
C ILE A 147 -19.83 -12.21 1.22
N LYS A 148 -20.35 -13.25 1.88
CA LYS A 148 -21.36 -14.14 1.29
C LYS A 148 -22.64 -13.38 0.92
N ILE A 149 -23.16 -12.58 1.85
CA ILE A 149 -24.36 -11.74 1.63
C ILE A 149 -24.16 -10.80 0.44
N ILE A 150 -23.00 -10.12 0.36
CA ILE A 150 -22.71 -9.19 -0.73
C ILE A 150 -22.66 -9.91 -2.08
N ILE A 151 -22.00 -11.07 -2.15
CA ILE A 151 -21.92 -11.85 -3.40
C ILE A 151 -23.32 -12.27 -3.86
N GLU A 152 -24.13 -12.82 -2.95
CA GLU A 152 -25.51 -13.24 -3.23
C GLU A 152 -26.40 -12.07 -3.66
N SER A 153 -26.21 -10.89 -3.07
CA SER A 153 -26.94 -9.68 -3.45
C SER A 153 -26.50 -9.10 -4.80
N ILE A 154 -25.20 -9.11 -5.11
CA ILE A 154 -24.72 -8.75 -6.45
C ILE A 154 -25.35 -9.66 -7.50
N ASP A 155 -25.48 -10.96 -7.19
CA ASP A 155 -26.06 -11.92 -8.10
C ASP A 155 -27.54 -11.68 -8.38
N ARG A 156 -28.29 -11.28 -7.36
CA ARG A 156 -29.74 -11.02 -7.42
C ARG A 156 -30.11 -9.66 -8.04
N TYR A 157 -29.34 -8.60 -7.77
CA TYR A 157 -29.82 -7.22 -7.98
C TYR A 157 -28.97 -6.34 -8.91
N SER A 158 -27.75 -6.75 -9.30
CA SER A 158 -26.88 -5.91 -10.15
C SER A 158 -27.09 -6.23 -11.64
N SER A 159 -27.61 -5.27 -12.41
CA SER A 159 -27.68 -5.38 -13.89
C SER A 159 -26.40 -4.87 -14.56
N ASP A 160 -25.89 -3.71 -14.14
CA ASP A 160 -24.69 -3.10 -14.71
C ASP A 160 -23.44 -3.39 -13.85
N ASP A 161 -22.31 -3.69 -14.51
CA ASP A 161 -20.98 -3.86 -13.89
C ASP A 161 -20.88 -4.97 -12.82
N LYS A 162 -21.83 -5.92 -12.84
CA LYS A 162 -21.95 -7.05 -11.89
C LYS A 162 -20.63 -7.81 -11.74
N ILE A 163 -20.02 -8.20 -12.86
CA ILE A 163 -18.80 -9.02 -12.87
C ILE A 163 -17.64 -8.27 -12.22
N LYS A 164 -17.40 -7.01 -12.60
CA LYS A 164 -16.37 -6.18 -11.98
C LYS A 164 -16.57 -5.99 -10.48
N LYS A 165 -17.82 -5.80 -10.03
CA LYS A 165 -18.13 -5.74 -8.59
C LYS A 165 -17.74 -7.04 -7.88
N LYS A 166 -18.06 -8.20 -8.46
CA LYS A 166 -17.64 -9.52 -7.92
C LYS A 166 -16.12 -9.68 -7.90
N ILE A 167 -15.42 -9.35 -8.99
CA ILE A 167 -13.95 -9.40 -9.06
C ILE A 167 -13.34 -8.58 -7.92
N ASN A 168 -13.78 -7.33 -7.74
CA ASN A 168 -13.26 -6.47 -6.69
C ASN A 168 -13.50 -7.04 -5.28
N ILE A 169 -14.71 -7.56 -5.02
CA ILE A 169 -15.04 -8.21 -3.75
C ILE A 169 -14.13 -9.40 -3.49
N TYR A 170 -13.93 -10.27 -4.48
CA TYR A 170 -13.04 -11.42 -4.36
C TYR A 170 -11.59 -11.03 -4.12
N LEU A 171 -11.06 -10.01 -4.79
CA LEU A 171 -9.69 -9.53 -4.54
C LEU A 171 -9.48 -9.04 -3.10
N ARG A 172 -10.50 -8.35 -2.57
CA ARG A 172 -10.48 -7.80 -1.21
C ARG A 172 -10.71 -8.87 -0.15
N ALA A 173 -11.59 -9.84 -0.40
CA ALA A 173 -11.77 -11.01 0.44
C ALA A 173 -10.47 -11.82 0.49
N GLY A 174 -9.87 -12.09 -0.68
CA GLY A 174 -8.56 -12.72 -0.78
C GLY A 174 -7.50 -12.00 0.04
N PHE A 175 -7.45 -10.66 -0.05
CA PHE A 175 -6.55 -9.84 0.76
C PHE A 175 -6.82 -10.03 2.25
N TYR A 176 -8.08 -9.95 2.68
CA TYR A 176 -8.47 -10.12 4.08
C TYR A 176 -7.96 -11.46 4.64
N PHE A 177 -8.31 -12.56 3.98
CA PHE A 177 -8.00 -13.91 4.46
C PHE A 177 -6.51 -14.26 4.42
N ILE A 178 -5.70 -13.55 3.63
CA ILE A 178 -4.24 -13.74 3.58
C ILE A 178 -3.51 -12.86 4.60
N ASN A 179 -4.08 -11.72 5.00
CA ASN A 179 -3.41 -10.73 5.86
C ASN A 179 -3.88 -10.79 7.31
N PHE A 180 -5.14 -11.15 7.55
CA PHE A 180 -5.78 -11.01 8.84
C PHE A 180 -6.34 -12.32 9.35
N ASP A 181 -7.03 -13.10 8.53
CA ASP A 181 -7.49 -14.44 8.93
C ASP A 181 -6.35 -15.49 8.76
N ASP A 182 -6.42 -16.59 9.50
CA ASP A 182 -5.48 -17.72 9.36
C ASP A 182 -5.91 -18.71 8.24
N LYS A 183 -7.00 -18.39 7.52
CA LYS A 183 -7.59 -19.19 6.44
C LYS A 183 -6.95 -18.93 5.07
N ILE A 184 -5.66 -19.21 4.96
CA ILE A 184 -4.87 -18.99 3.72
C ILE A 184 -5.52 -19.64 2.47
N LYS A 185 -6.05 -20.86 2.61
CA LYS A 185 -6.66 -21.60 1.48
C LYS A 185 -7.89 -20.89 0.92
N GLU A 186 -8.74 -20.34 1.79
CA GLU A 186 -9.93 -19.59 1.37
C GLU A 186 -9.51 -18.30 0.67
N GLY A 187 -8.54 -17.57 1.22
CA GLY A 187 -8.00 -16.36 0.60
C GLY A 187 -7.43 -16.59 -0.80
N LEU A 188 -6.65 -17.66 -0.98
CA LEU A 188 -6.16 -18.05 -2.31
C LEU A 188 -7.28 -18.45 -3.27
N ASN A 189 -8.36 -19.08 -2.76
CA ASN A 189 -9.52 -19.42 -3.57
C ASN A 189 -10.24 -18.17 -4.06
N TYR A 190 -10.48 -17.18 -3.20
CA TYR A 190 -11.08 -15.91 -3.63
C TYR A 190 -10.25 -15.20 -4.70
N TYR A 191 -8.93 -15.13 -4.55
CA TYR A 191 -8.10 -14.58 -5.61
C TYR A 191 -8.20 -15.37 -6.91
N LYS A 192 -8.32 -16.71 -6.83
CA LYS A 192 -8.49 -17.55 -8.02
C LYS A 192 -9.82 -17.26 -8.71
N GLU A 193 -10.93 -17.23 -7.97
CA GLU A 193 -12.25 -16.87 -8.49
C GLU A 193 -12.26 -15.48 -9.15
N ALA A 194 -11.51 -14.51 -8.59
CA ALA A 194 -11.35 -13.19 -9.19
C ALA A 194 -10.63 -13.25 -10.56
N VAL A 195 -9.57 -14.07 -10.66
CA VAL A 195 -8.83 -14.28 -11.91
C VAL A 195 -9.71 -14.98 -12.93
N ASP A 196 -10.40 -16.06 -12.55
CA ASP A 196 -11.24 -16.85 -13.45
C ASP A 196 -12.38 -15.99 -14.04
N LEU A 197 -13.05 -15.17 -13.21
CA LEU A 197 -14.05 -14.21 -13.67
C LEU A 197 -13.48 -13.13 -14.59
N ALA A 198 -12.31 -12.58 -14.27
CA ALA A 198 -11.67 -11.57 -15.10
C ALA A 198 -11.18 -12.13 -16.45
N GLU A 199 -10.71 -13.39 -16.47
CA GLU A 199 -10.34 -14.09 -17.70
C GLU A 199 -11.56 -14.31 -18.59
N GLN A 200 -12.67 -14.79 -18.01
CA GLN A 200 -13.92 -14.96 -18.76
C GLN A 200 -14.41 -13.62 -19.34
N GLN A 201 -14.40 -12.55 -18.54
CA GLN A 201 -14.88 -11.24 -18.97
C GLN A 201 -14.03 -10.64 -20.11
N GLU A 202 -12.70 -10.79 -20.04
CA GLU A 202 -11.80 -10.35 -21.13
C GLU A 202 -11.96 -11.21 -22.39
N GLN A 203 -12.27 -12.50 -22.27
CA GLN A 203 -12.54 -13.37 -23.42
C GLN A 203 -13.87 -13.02 -24.11
N GLU A 204 -14.93 -12.79 -23.34
CA GLU A 204 -16.27 -12.50 -23.86
C GLU A 204 -16.39 -11.09 -24.44
N ASN A 205 -15.74 -10.10 -23.81
CA ASN A 205 -15.80 -8.71 -24.24
C ASN A 205 -14.44 -8.01 -24.09
N PRO A 206 -13.47 -8.25 -25.00
CA PRO A 206 -12.12 -7.70 -24.87
C PRO A 206 -12.12 -6.17 -24.80
N SER A 207 -11.50 -5.60 -23.77
CA SER A 207 -11.35 -4.14 -23.65
C SER A 207 -10.14 -3.78 -22.81
N ASP A 208 -9.62 -2.57 -22.97
CA ASP A 208 -8.49 -2.11 -22.14
C ASP A 208 -8.83 -2.14 -20.64
N MET A 209 -10.09 -1.84 -20.29
CA MET A 209 -10.58 -1.95 -18.91
C MET A 209 -10.50 -3.39 -18.39
N HIS A 210 -10.96 -4.36 -19.19
CA HIS A 210 -11.00 -5.78 -18.79
C HIS A 210 -9.60 -6.41 -18.77
N LYS A 211 -8.71 -6.06 -19.71
CA LYS A 211 -7.28 -6.39 -19.64
C LYS A 211 -6.66 -5.90 -18.36
N ARG A 212 -6.92 -4.65 -17.97
CA ARG A 212 -6.39 -4.06 -16.74
C ARG A 212 -6.94 -4.76 -15.49
N GLN A 213 -8.23 -5.09 -15.47
CA GLN A 213 -8.84 -5.85 -14.38
C GLN A 213 -8.19 -7.24 -14.25
N LEU A 214 -8.00 -7.94 -15.36
CA LEU A 214 -7.34 -9.24 -15.39
C LEU A 214 -5.85 -9.13 -15.00
N ALA A 215 -5.15 -8.09 -15.43
CA ALA A 215 -3.77 -7.83 -15.03
C ALA A 215 -3.67 -7.66 -13.51
N ASN A 216 -4.54 -6.85 -12.91
CA ASN A 216 -4.58 -6.66 -11.46
C ASN A 216 -4.94 -7.96 -10.73
N ALA A 217 -5.93 -8.73 -11.22
CA ALA A 217 -6.29 -9.99 -10.58
C ALA A 217 -5.13 -11.00 -10.59
N ASN A 218 -4.46 -11.16 -11.73
CA ASN A 218 -3.26 -12.02 -11.85
C ASN A 218 -2.14 -11.56 -10.92
N PHE A 219 -1.89 -10.25 -10.86
CA PHE A 219 -0.88 -9.66 -9.98
C PHE A 219 -1.18 -9.95 -8.50
N GLN A 220 -2.39 -9.69 -8.03
CA GLN A 220 -2.76 -9.88 -6.62
C GLN A 220 -2.72 -11.37 -6.22
N TRP A 221 -3.20 -12.27 -7.09
CA TRP A 221 -3.12 -13.71 -6.83
C TRP A 221 -1.67 -14.20 -6.71
N ALA A 222 -0.80 -13.78 -7.63
CA ALA A 222 0.60 -14.19 -7.63
C ALA A 222 1.34 -13.61 -6.41
N LYS A 223 1.09 -12.34 -6.07
CA LYS A 223 1.62 -11.70 -4.86
C LYS A 223 1.18 -12.41 -3.59
N ALA A 224 -0.09 -12.81 -3.50
CA ALA A 224 -0.59 -13.55 -2.35
C ALA A 224 0.15 -14.90 -2.17
N LYS A 225 0.40 -15.62 -3.26
CA LYS A 225 1.19 -16.87 -3.23
C LYS A 225 2.63 -16.66 -2.80
N VAL A 226 3.29 -15.60 -3.29
CA VAL A 226 4.63 -15.22 -2.84
C VAL A 226 4.66 -14.92 -1.35
N LYS A 227 3.61 -14.27 -0.82
CA LYS A 227 3.52 -13.94 0.60
C LYS A 227 3.39 -15.17 1.49
N VAL A 228 2.60 -16.16 1.10
CA VAL A 228 2.37 -17.39 1.89
C VAL A 228 3.33 -18.53 1.55
N ASP A 229 4.42 -18.23 0.82
CA ASP A 229 5.43 -19.19 0.36
C ASP A 229 4.85 -20.41 -0.41
N SER A 230 3.67 -20.25 -1.01
CA SER A 230 3.03 -21.27 -1.88
C SER A 230 3.48 -21.08 -3.33
N LEU A 231 4.79 -21.22 -3.55
CA LEU A 231 5.44 -20.94 -4.84
C LEU A 231 5.26 -22.09 -5.84
N GLY A 232 5.26 -21.75 -7.13
CA GLY A 232 5.23 -22.69 -8.25
C GLY A 232 5.14 -21.95 -9.57
N ASP A 233 5.45 -22.62 -10.69
CA ASP A 233 5.62 -21.99 -12.02
C ASP A 233 4.45 -21.10 -12.44
N SER A 234 3.22 -21.52 -12.12
CA SER A 234 2.00 -20.74 -12.33
C SER A 234 2.07 -19.32 -11.72
N THR A 235 2.78 -19.13 -10.62
CA THR A 235 2.97 -17.83 -9.95
C THR A 235 3.78 -16.88 -10.83
N GLY A 236 4.94 -17.33 -11.32
CA GLY A 236 5.76 -16.55 -12.24
C GLY A 236 5.04 -16.25 -13.56
N GLN A 237 4.28 -17.21 -14.09
CA GLN A 237 3.46 -17.02 -15.30
C GLN A 237 2.40 -15.93 -15.10
N LYS A 238 1.73 -15.90 -13.93
CA LYS A 238 0.69 -14.90 -13.64
C LYS A 238 1.26 -13.48 -13.51
N PHE A 239 2.47 -13.31 -12.94
CA PHE A 239 3.17 -12.02 -12.99
C PHE A 239 3.52 -11.60 -14.42
N LYS A 240 4.11 -12.50 -15.22
CA LYS A 240 4.44 -12.21 -16.64
C LYS A 240 3.19 -11.83 -17.43
N ARG A 241 2.09 -12.55 -17.23
CA ARG A 241 0.79 -12.26 -17.85
C ARG A 241 0.24 -10.90 -17.43
N ALA A 242 0.38 -10.52 -16.15
CA ALA A 242 -0.03 -9.21 -15.68
C ALA A 242 0.76 -8.08 -16.38
N ILE A 243 2.08 -8.20 -16.50
CA ILE A 243 2.93 -7.22 -17.22
C ILE A 243 2.49 -7.11 -18.69
N GLU A 244 2.29 -8.24 -19.36
CA GLU A 244 1.87 -8.29 -20.76
C GLU A 244 0.54 -7.55 -20.96
N LEU A 245 -0.45 -7.84 -20.11
CA LEU A 245 -1.77 -7.21 -20.18
C LEU A 245 -1.72 -5.71 -19.90
N TYR A 246 -0.97 -5.25 -18.89
CA TYR A 246 -0.79 -3.83 -18.63
C TYR A 246 -0.12 -3.09 -19.81
N LYS A 247 0.83 -3.74 -20.50
CA LYS A 247 1.49 -3.17 -21.70
C LYS A 247 0.55 -3.11 -22.92
N GLN A 248 -0.53 -3.90 -22.95
CA GLN A 248 -1.49 -3.99 -24.06
C GLN A 248 -2.65 -2.98 -23.97
N THR A 249 -2.70 -2.15 -22.93
CA THR A 249 -3.73 -1.11 -22.75
C THR A 249 -3.22 0.26 -23.16
N ASN A 250 -4.09 1.16 -23.60
CA ASN A 250 -3.73 2.55 -23.92
C ASN A 250 -3.53 3.47 -22.70
N GLU A 251 -3.65 2.95 -21.47
CA GLU A 251 -3.49 3.71 -20.23
C GLU A 251 -2.02 3.76 -19.74
N GLU A 252 -1.65 4.82 -19.04
CA GLU A 252 -0.34 4.94 -18.36
C GLU A 252 -0.28 4.02 -17.12
N ASN A 253 0.13 2.77 -17.34
CA ASN A 253 0.27 1.75 -16.29
C ASN A 253 1.70 1.60 -15.74
N ASP A 254 2.62 2.52 -16.07
CA ASP A 254 4.05 2.44 -15.71
C ASP A 254 4.26 2.10 -14.23
N ARG A 255 3.54 2.75 -13.30
CA ARG A 255 3.67 2.48 -11.87
C ARG A 255 3.22 1.08 -11.47
N ASP A 256 2.15 0.58 -12.07
CA ASP A 256 1.61 -0.73 -11.73
C ASP A 256 2.49 -1.84 -12.31
N ILE A 257 3.01 -1.67 -13.52
CA ILE A 257 4.00 -2.58 -14.12
C ILE A 257 5.26 -2.68 -13.25
N LEU A 258 5.79 -1.55 -12.77
CA LEU A 258 6.99 -1.53 -11.92
C LEU A 258 6.78 -2.27 -10.58
N LYS A 259 5.59 -2.19 -9.98
CA LYS A 259 5.25 -3.00 -8.81
C LYS A 259 5.23 -4.49 -9.13
N VAL A 260 4.73 -4.88 -10.31
CA VAL A 260 4.73 -6.28 -10.73
C VAL A 260 6.16 -6.80 -10.91
N PHE A 261 7.05 -6.00 -11.49
CA PHE A 261 8.48 -6.35 -11.60
C PHE A 261 9.13 -6.59 -10.22
N ASP A 262 8.84 -5.75 -9.22
CA ASP A 262 9.40 -5.91 -7.87
C ASP A 262 8.95 -7.21 -7.18
N GLU A 263 7.68 -7.58 -7.34
CA GLU A 263 7.14 -8.82 -6.78
C GLU A 263 7.62 -10.05 -7.58
N LEU A 264 7.81 -9.92 -8.89
CA LEU A 264 8.39 -10.97 -9.73
C LEU A 264 9.87 -11.22 -9.40
N ALA A 265 10.66 -10.17 -9.16
CA ALA A 265 12.03 -10.32 -8.67
C ALA A 265 12.07 -10.99 -7.29
N THR A 266 11.10 -10.67 -6.42
CA THR A 266 10.94 -11.32 -5.11
C THR A 266 10.61 -12.80 -5.26
N TYR A 267 9.70 -13.15 -6.17
CA TYR A 267 9.39 -14.54 -6.53
C TYR A 267 10.66 -15.29 -6.97
N TYR A 268 11.40 -14.76 -7.94
CA TYR A 268 12.62 -15.41 -8.43
C TYR A 268 13.70 -15.56 -7.36
N THR A 269 13.85 -14.56 -6.49
CA THR A 269 14.79 -14.63 -5.36
C THR A 269 14.41 -15.73 -4.36
N LYS A 270 13.11 -15.91 -4.09
CA LYS A 270 12.61 -16.97 -3.21
C LYS A 270 12.70 -18.37 -3.83
N THR A 271 12.58 -18.47 -5.15
CA THR A 271 12.78 -19.73 -5.90
C THR A 271 14.23 -19.96 -6.31
N GLU A 272 15.17 -19.17 -5.79
CA GLU A 272 16.63 -19.26 -6.09
C GLU A 272 16.99 -19.10 -7.58
N ASN A 273 16.12 -18.49 -8.38
CA ASN A 273 16.37 -18.14 -9.77
C ASN A 273 17.02 -16.74 -9.87
N PHE A 274 18.23 -16.61 -9.31
CA PHE A 274 18.88 -15.31 -9.11
C PHE A 274 19.15 -14.55 -10.41
N GLN A 275 19.50 -15.23 -11.49
CA GLN A 275 19.71 -14.58 -12.79
C GLN A 275 18.43 -13.95 -13.35
N ASP A 276 17.29 -14.62 -13.22
CA ASP A 276 16.00 -14.06 -13.65
C ASP A 276 15.57 -12.88 -12.77
N ALA A 277 15.89 -12.93 -11.47
CA ALA A 277 15.67 -11.80 -10.56
C ALA A 277 16.51 -10.57 -10.96
N LEU A 278 17.79 -10.77 -11.28
CA LEU A 278 18.68 -9.72 -11.78
C LEU A 278 18.17 -9.13 -13.10
N ASN A 279 17.81 -9.98 -14.05
CA ASN A 279 17.28 -9.54 -15.35
C ASN A 279 16.07 -8.62 -15.17
N VAL A 280 15.11 -9.02 -14.33
CA VAL A 280 13.91 -8.23 -14.05
C VAL A 280 14.22 -6.90 -13.37
N LEU A 281 15.09 -6.91 -12.34
CA LEU A 281 15.43 -5.68 -11.62
C LEU A 281 16.18 -4.69 -12.53
N CYS A 282 17.15 -5.17 -13.30
CA CYS A 282 17.90 -4.37 -14.25
C CYS A 282 17.02 -3.83 -15.39
N GLU A 283 16.07 -4.63 -15.91
CA GLU A 283 15.09 -4.17 -16.91
C GLU A 283 14.23 -3.02 -16.36
N SER A 284 13.81 -3.12 -15.09
CA SER A 284 12.91 -2.12 -14.48
C SER A 284 13.60 -0.82 -14.05
N LEU A 285 14.93 -0.84 -13.85
CA LEU A 285 15.68 0.25 -13.23
C LEU A 285 15.65 1.57 -14.04
N PRO A 286 15.82 1.58 -15.38
CA PRO A 286 15.72 2.81 -16.18
C PRO A 286 14.33 3.46 -16.08
N ASP A 287 13.28 2.66 -16.09
CA ASP A 287 11.89 3.15 -15.97
C ASP A 287 11.62 3.71 -14.57
N LYS A 288 12.17 3.10 -13.51
CA LYS A 288 12.12 3.66 -12.15
C LYS A 288 12.84 5.00 -12.05
N LYS A 289 14.04 5.12 -12.62
CA LYS A 289 14.80 6.38 -12.68
C LYS A 289 14.00 7.46 -13.41
N ARG A 290 13.38 7.13 -14.55
CA ARG A 290 12.50 8.04 -15.31
C ARG A 290 11.29 8.51 -14.50
N LEU A 291 10.63 7.59 -13.81
CA LEU A 291 9.30 7.83 -13.21
C LEU A 291 9.37 8.43 -11.80
N PHE A 292 10.32 7.97 -10.97
CA PHE A 292 10.46 8.38 -9.58
C PHE A 292 11.64 9.34 -9.36
N GLY A 293 12.58 9.40 -10.31
CA GLY A 293 13.81 10.17 -10.21
C GLY A 293 14.99 9.33 -9.70
N ASP A 294 16.20 9.75 -10.02
CA ASP A 294 17.44 9.01 -9.73
C ASP A 294 17.70 8.79 -8.23
N PHE A 295 17.24 9.72 -7.38
CA PHE A 295 17.45 9.69 -5.93
C PHE A 295 16.25 9.15 -5.14
N SER A 296 15.31 8.50 -5.83
CA SER A 296 14.10 7.96 -5.21
C SER A 296 14.37 6.69 -4.40
N ASP A 297 13.51 6.43 -3.42
CA ASP A 297 13.55 5.21 -2.61
C ASP A 297 13.42 3.96 -3.48
N GLU A 298 12.63 4.02 -4.56
CA GLU A 298 12.43 2.94 -5.52
C GLU A 298 13.73 2.55 -6.24
N VAL A 299 14.53 3.54 -6.67
CA VAL A 299 15.83 3.31 -7.31
C VAL A 299 16.83 2.77 -6.29
N ILE A 300 16.91 3.39 -5.11
CA ILE A 300 17.80 2.96 -4.01
C ILE A 300 17.55 1.49 -3.63
N GLN A 301 16.27 1.11 -3.46
CA GLN A 301 15.90 -0.26 -3.10
C GLN A 301 16.24 -1.25 -4.22
N THR A 302 16.11 -0.84 -5.48
CA THR A 302 16.43 -1.69 -6.64
C THR A 302 17.94 -1.97 -6.72
N GLU A 303 18.77 -0.93 -6.63
CA GLU A 303 20.24 -1.07 -6.60
C GLU A 303 20.70 -1.93 -5.41
N SER A 304 20.10 -1.71 -4.22
CA SER A 304 20.39 -2.54 -3.04
C SER A 304 20.05 -4.02 -3.26
N ARG A 305 18.91 -4.32 -3.89
CA ARG A 305 18.49 -5.70 -4.18
C ARG A 305 19.40 -6.38 -5.20
N ILE A 306 19.76 -5.67 -6.27
CA ILE A 306 20.71 -6.18 -7.28
C ILE A 306 22.05 -6.52 -6.61
N GLY A 307 22.61 -5.59 -5.83
CA GLY A 307 23.85 -5.82 -5.09
C GLY A 307 23.76 -7.00 -4.12
N ALA A 308 22.63 -7.15 -3.42
CA ALA A 308 22.40 -8.28 -2.52
C ALA A 308 22.31 -9.63 -3.28
N ILE A 309 21.71 -9.67 -4.46
CA ILE A 309 21.64 -10.91 -5.27
C ILE A 309 23.04 -11.29 -5.76
N TYR A 310 23.82 -10.33 -6.29
CA TYR A 310 25.20 -10.61 -6.69
C TYR A 310 26.08 -11.10 -5.54
N LEU A 311 25.85 -10.60 -4.31
CA LEU A 311 26.51 -11.14 -3.12
C LEU A 311 26.19 -12.63 -2.90
N ARG A 312 24.93 -13.04 -3.11
CA ARG A 312 24.53 -14.46 -2.97
C ARG A 312 25.16 -15.34 -4.04
N GLU A 313 25.30 -14.81 -5.26
CA GLU A 313 25.97 -15.48 -6.38
C GLU A 313 27.52 -15.40 -6.31
N CYS A 314 28.08 -14.81 -5.25
CA CYS A 314 29.53 -14.62 -5.07
C CYS A 314 30.19 -13.75 -6.16
N GLU A 315 29.42 -12.95 -6.90
CA GLU A 315 29.93 -12.00 -7.88
C GLU A 315 30.31 -10.68 -7.20
N TYR A 316 31.40 -10.69 -6.45
CA TYR A 316 31.79 -9.59 -5.56
C TYR A 316 32.05 -8.25 -6.25
N ILE A 317 32.54 -8.28 -7.50
CA ILE A 317 32.78 -7.07 -8.29
C ILE A 317 31.45 -6.38 -8.60
N ASN A 318 30.51 -7.10 -9.22
CA ASN A 318 29.19 -6.58 -9.60
C ASN A 318 28.40 -6.15 -8.35
N ALA A 319 28.46 -6.95 -7.28
CA ALA A 319 27.89 -6.59 -5.99
C ALA A 319 28.43 -5.25 -5.47
N ALA A 320 29.75 -5.06 -5.50
CA ALA A 320 30.38 -3.84 -5.02
C ALA A 320 30.02 -2.62 -5.87
N GLU A 321 29.79 -2.78 -7.18
CA GLU A 321 29.35 -1.67 -8.04
C GLU A 321 27.95 -1.18 -7.66
N HIS A 322 26.98 -2.09 -7.59
CA HIS A 322 25.60 -1.75 -7.26
C HIS A 322 25.44 -1.27 -5.81
N LEU A 323 26.16 -1.88 -4.86
CA LEU A 323 26.15 -1.40 -3.47
C LEU A 323 26.81 -0.03 -3.32
N LYS A 324 27.81 0.29 -4.15
CA LYS A 324 28.43 1.62 -4.15
C LYS A 324 27.46 2.67 -4.67
N GLU A 325 26.77 2.41 -5.78
CA GLU A 325 25.74 3.31 -6.29
C GLU A 325 24.62 3.49 -5.25
N CYS A 326 24.14 2.38 -4.66
CA CYS A 326 23.17 2.43 -3.57
C CYS A 326 23.67 3.26 -2.37
N PHE A 327 24.93 3.13 -1.96
CA PHE A 327 25.52 3.91 -0.88
C PHE A 327 25.54 5.41 -1.21
N ASP A 328 26.03 5.78 -2.40
CA ASP A 328 26.10 7.18 -2.85
C ASP A 328 24.69 7.82 -2.86
N LEU A 329 23.67 7.07 -3.28
CA LEU A 329 22.28 7.52 -3.27
C LEU A 329 21.70 7.63 -1.86
N GLN A 330 21.94 6.64 -0.99
CA GLN A 330 21.48 6.63 0.41
C GLN A 330 22.12 7.74 1.24
N GLU A 331 23.42 7.99 1.04
CA GLU A 331 24.14 9.07 1.71
C GLU A 331 23.55 10.42 1.32
N PHE A 332 23.18 10.60 0.05
CA PHE A 332 22.52 11.81 -0.42
C PHE A 332 21.08 11.95 0.12
N ALA A 333 20.26 10.90 0.03
CA ALA A 333 18.84 10.94 0.34
C ALA A 333 18.54 10.92 1.85
N TYR A 334 19.26 10.09 2.61
CA TYR A 334 18.98 9.84 4.03
C TYR A 334 20.08 10.37 4.97
N GLY A 335 21.27 10.63 4.44
CA GLY A 335 22.43 11.07 5.20
C GLY A 335 23.28 9.90 5.74
N PRO A 336 24.52 10.20 6.18
CA PRO A 336 25.52 9.18 6.55
C PRO A 336 25.23 8.46 7.88
N LYS A 337 24.34 9.00 8.72
CA LYS A 337 23.94 8.42 10.01
C LYS A 337 22.67 7.57 9.93
N ASP A 338 22.00 7.53 8.77
CA ASP A 338 20.84 6.65 8.59
C ASP A 338 21.28 5.18 8.73
N PRO A 339 20.48 4.33 9.41
CA PRO A 339 20.83 2.91 9.59
C PRO A 339 21.04 2.17 8.27
N ARG A 340 20.28 2.50 7.21
CA ARG A 340 20.38 1.86 5.89
C ARG A 340 21.71 2.23 5.24
N THR A 341 22.05 3.52 5.25
CA THR A 341 23.33 4.03 4.73
C THR A 341 24.52 3.39 5.44
N SER A 342 24.44 3.26 6.77
CA SER A 342 25.50 2.62 7.57
C SER A 342 25.67 1.14 7.23
N GLN A 343 24.57 0.39 7.09
CA GLN A 343 24.62 -1.03 6.70
C GLN A 343 25.27 -1.23 5.33
N THR A 344 24.90 -0.41 4.34
CA THR A 344 25.48 -0.49 2.98
C THR A 344 26.97 -0.15 2.99
N ARG A 345 27.38 0.85 3.77
CA ARG A 345 28.81 1.19 3.96
C ARG A 345 29.58 0.00 4.54
N ASP A 346 29.08 -0.60 5.61
CA ASP A 346 29.75 -1.71 6.29
C ASP A 346 29.88 -2.92 5.35
N ALA A 347 28.85 -3.20 4.53
CA ALA A 347 28.92 -4.24 3.49
C ALA A 347 30.00 -3.94 2.43
N LEU A 348 30.11 -2.69 1.97
CA LEU A 348 31.16 -2.26 1.04
C LEU A 348 32.56 -2.34 1.66
N GLU A 349 32.71 -2.03 2.95
CA GLU A 349 33.99 -2.15 3.66
C GLU A 349 34.44 -3.61 3.76
N ILE A 350 33.51 -4.54 3.97
CA ILE A 350 33.79 -5.98 3.93
C ILE A 350 34.22 -6.38 2.52
N LEU A 351 33.47 -5.99 1.48
CA LEU A 351 33.79 -6.31 0.10
C LEU A 351 35.15 -5.77 -0.35
N LYS A 352 35.55 -4.58 0.09
CA LYS A 352 36.86 -4.00 -0.25
C LYS A 352 38.06 -4.77 0.29
N LYS A 353 37.86 -5.68 1.25
CA LYS A 353 38.90 -6.60 1.72
C LYS A 353 39.18 -7.70 0.70
N ASP A 354 38.25 -7.97 -0.21
CA ASP A 354 38.50 -8.85 -1.34
C ASP A 354 39.52 -8.20 -2.32
N PRO A 355 40.61 -8.89 -2.68
CA PRO A 355 41.65 -8.33 -3.54
C PRO A 355 41.17 -7.90 -4.93
N GLN A 356 40.15 -8.56 -5.49
CA GLN A 356 39.63 -8.25 -6.83
C GLN A 356 38.81 -6.95 -6.77
N VAL A 357 37.92 -6.84 -5.79
CA VAL A 357 37.11 -5.64 -5.55
C VAL A 357 38.01 -4.45 -5.21
N SER A 358 39.02 -4.66 -4.36
CA SER A 358 39.97 -3.61 -3.97
C SER A 358 40.64 -2.96 -5.19
N ARG A 359 41.13 -3.78 -6.13
CA ARG A 359 41.75 -3.30 -7.39
C ARG A 359 40.79 -2.47 -8.23
N MET A 360 39.51 -2.85 -8.32
CA MET A 360 38.48 -2.10 -9.05
C MET A 360 38.29 -0.70 -8.46
N PHE A 361 38.30 -0.56 -7.14
CA PHE A 361 38.19 0.77 -6.51
C PHE A 361 39.45 1.61 -6.72
N PHE A 362 40.65 1.00 -6.67
CA PHE A 362 41.92 1.71 -6.90
C PHE A 362 42.09 2.18 -8.35
N SER A 363 41.71 1.39 -9.35
CA SER A 363 41.78 1.81 -10.76
C SER A 363 40.82 2.97 -11.05
N ARG A 364 39.59 2.92 -10.54
CA ARG A 364 38.62 4.03 -10.67
C ARG A 364 39.04 5.31 -9.97
N THR A 365 39.83 5.25 -8.89
CA THR A 365 40.37 6.48 -8.26
C THR A 365 41.46 7.14 -9.10
N GLN A 366 42.15 6.42 -9.99
CA GLN A 366 43.13 6.98 -10.92
C GLN A 366 42.46 7.55 -12.19
N ASP A 367 41.38 6.90 -12.67
CA ASP A 367 40.64 7.35 -13.86
C ASP A 367 39.53 8.39 -13.56
N GLY A 368 39.16 8.57 -12.29
CA GLY A 368 37.93 9.24 -11.85
C GLY A 368 38.06 10.65 -11.30
N ILE A 369 38.93 11.51 -11.84
CA ILE A 369 38.69 12.96 -11.73
C ILE A 369 37.41 13.24 -12.53
N ARG A 370 36.25 13.11 -11.88
CA ARG A 370 34.91 13.34 -12.46
C ARG A 370 34.88 14.70 -13.17
N LYS A 371 34.98 14.70 -14.50
CA LYS A 371 34.82 15.90 -15.35
C LYS A 371 33.37 16.39 -15.44
N ASP A 372 32.39 15.59 -15.02
CA ASP A 372 30.96 15.88 -15.25
C ASP A 372 30.10 16.00 -13.98
N ARG A 373 30.67 16.38 -12.84
CA ARG A 373 29.83 16.83 -11.71
C ARG A 373 29.47 18.32 -11.92
N PRO A 374 28.20 18.70 -12.10
CA PRO A 374 27.81 20.10 -11.98
C PRO A 374 28.05 20.53 -10.53
N ALA A 375 29.05 21.38 -10.32
CA ALA A 375 29.35 21.95 -9.01
C ALA A 375 28.31 23.03 -8.67
N PHE A 376 27.24 22.66 -7.97
CA PHE A 376 26.36 23.64 -7.35
C PHE A 376 26.95 24.07 -6.01
N LYS A 377 27.27 25.36 -5.87
CA LYS A 377 27.59 25.99 -4.58
C LYS A 377 26.34 26.71 -4.11
N LEU A 378 25.74 26.25 -3.00
CA LEU A 378 24.77 27.05 -2.26
C LEU A 378 25.52 28.24 -1.64
N THR A 379 25.20 29.45 -2.09
CA THR A 379 25.64 30.66 -1.42
C THR A 379 24.42 31.37 -0.86
N ASN A 380 24.26 31.36 0.47
CA ASN A 380 23.33 32.25 1.15
C ASN A 380 23.83 33.68 0.98
N ARG A 381 23.15 34.48 0.16
CA ARG A 381 23.28 35.94 0.21
C ARG A 381 22.11 36.47 1.03
N VAL A 382 22.41 36.97 2.22
CA VAL A 382 21.47 37.80 2.98
C VAL A 382 21.59 39.22 2.42
N SER A 383 20.60 39.68 1.66
CA SER A 383 20.48 41.09 1.29
C SER A 383 19.79 41.84 2.43
N HIS A 384 20.51 42.73 3.10
CA HIS A 384 19.92 43.69 4.02
C HIS A 384 19.34 44.87 3.25
N GLU A 385 18.14 44.72 2.69
CA GLU A 385 17.28 45.85 2.37
C GLU A 385 15.86 45.56 2.86
N LYS A 386 15.22 46.62 3.38
CA LYS A 386 14.05 46.58 4.25
C LYS A 386 12.80 46.01 3.56
N GLY A 387 12.13 45.08 4.25
CA GLY A 387 10.75 44.68 4.02
C GLY A 387 10.60 43.51 3.06
N ASP A 388 9.89 42.47 3.53
CA ASP A 388 9.52 41.23 2.85
C ASP A 388 10.61 40.16 2.65
N HIS A 389 10.53 39.12 3.50
CA HIS A 389 11.38 37.94 3.46
C HIS A 389 10.86 36.93 2.43
N GLU A 390 11.32 37.03 1.18
CA GLU A 390 11.29 35.91 0.24
C GLU A 390 12.69 35.29 0.10
N LEU A 391 12.80 33.99 0.43
CA LEU A 391 13.96 33.16 0.11
C LEU A 391 13.96 32.84 -1.39
N LEU A 392 14.54 33.73 -2.20
CA LEU A 392 14.74 33.46 -3.63
C LEU A 392 15.97 32.56 -3.83
N LEU A 393 15.71 31.28 -4.13
CA LEU A 393 16.70 30.30 -4.60
C LEU A 393 17.08 30.61 -6.06
N THR A 394 18.17 31.35 -6.29
CA THR A 394 18.71 31.52 -7.64
C THR A 394 19.85 30.55 -7.91
N VAL A 395 19.65 29.64 -8.87
CA VAL A 395 20.67 28.71 -9.39
C VAL A 395 21.41 29.39 -10.54
N THR A 396 22.70 29.69 -10.38
CA THR A 396 23.53 30.22 -11.48
C THR A 396 24.65 29.24 -11.86
N LYS A 397 24.71 28.87 -13.14
CA LYS A 397 25.74 28.02 -13.74
C LYS A 397 27.04 28.84 -13.87
N LYS A 398 28.18 28.33 -13.37
CA LYS A 398 29.48 28.98 -13.60
C LYS A 398 29.90 28.82 -15.07
N PRO A 399 30.46 29.85 -15.73
CA PRO A 399 31.09 29.66 -17.02
C PRO A 399 32.37 28.82 -16.89
N PRO A 400 32.75 28.05 -17.93
CA PRO A 400 33.90 27.18 -17.90
C PRO A 400 35.20 27.97 -17.75
N ILE A 401 36.09 27.48 -16.88
CA ILE A 401 37.46 27.99 -16.78
C ILE A 401 38.27 27.29 -17.87
N TYR A 402 38.61 28.02 -18.93
CA TYR A 402 39.62 27.56 -19.88
C TYR A 402 40.99 27.60 -19.20
N SER A 403 41.62 26.44 -19.01
CA SER A 403 43.03 26.37 -18.60
C SER A 403 43.90 26.82 -19.76
N LYS A 404 44.68 27.89 -19.57
CA LYS A 404 45.85 28.16 -20.40
C LYS A 404 46.93 27.13 -20.09
N ASN A 405 47.19 26.24 -21.04
CA ASN A 405 48.49 26.06 -21.70
C ASN A 405 48.39 24.92 -22.72
#